data_AF-A0A225V692-F1
#
_entry.id   AF-A0A225V692-F1
#
_cell.length_a   1.000
_cell.length_b   1.000
_cell.length_c   1.000
_cell.angle_alpha   90.00
_cell.angle_beta   90.00
_cell.angle_gamma   90.00
#
_symmetry.space_group_name_H-M   'P 1'
#
loop_
_entity.id
_entity.type
_entity.pdbx_description
1 polymer ?
#
loop_
_entity_poly.entity_id
_entity_poly.type
_entity_poly.pdbx_seq_one_letter_code
_entity_poly.pdbx_strand_id
1 'polypeptide(L)'
;MILQHMKGHLKNTTPTYDGKFDEDLELWNFATEDYYANKRALMESDTSDFVTRNSNFSADCEAATTSKTWELFKLKLRECSRLKDFEYTLCERLFQLKQQGTIHEYVSAFQDLMSQSD
;
A
#
# COMPACT_ATOMS: atom_id res chain seq x y z
N MET A 1 -21.57 -5.03 9.54
CA MET A 1 -22.25 -3.89 10.19
C MET A 1 -21.41 -2.60 10.21
N ILE A 2 -20.07 -2.69 10.24
CA ILE A 2 -19.14 -1.54 10.22
C ILE A 2 -19.22 -0.72 8.92
N LEU A 3 -19.40 -1.39 7.76
CA LEU A 3 -19.50 -0.76 6.44
C LEU A 3 -20.68 0.23 6.29
N GLN A 4 -21.80 0.04 6.99
CA GLN A 4 -22.95 0.96 6.90
C GLN A 4 -22.77 2.22 7.75
N HIS A 5 -22.01 2.14 8.84
CA HIS A 5 -21.81 3.28 9.75
C HIS A 5 -20.81 4.30 9.18
N MET A 6 -19.84 3.87 8.36
CA MET A 6 -18.89 4.79 7.70
C MET A 6 -19.48 5.48 6.45
N LYS A 7 -20.55 4.93 5.87
CA LYS A 7 -21.21 5.45 4.65
C LYS A 7 -21.88 6.82 4.83
N GLY A 8 -22.14 7.22 6.08
CA GLY A 8 -22.73 8.53 6.42
C GLY A 8 -21.69 9.64 6.59
N HIS A 9 -20.46 9.31 7.00
CA HIS A 9 -19.44 10.29 7.40
C HIS A 9 -18.43 10.64 6.29
N LEU A 10 -18.30 9.80 5.26
CA LEU A 10 -17.33 9.95 4.16
C LEU A 10 -17.85 10.76 2.95
N LYS A 11 -19.14 11.13 2.90
CA LYS A 11 -19.75 11.69 1.68
C LYS A 11 -19.17 13.05 1.22
N ASN A 12 -18.47 13.79 2.09
CA ASN A 12 -18.02 15.15 1.80
C ASN A 12 -16.52 15.38 2.03
N THR A 13 -15.77 14.39 2.48
CA THR A 13 -14.32 14.51 2.74
C THR A 13 -13.56 13.65 1.75
N THR A 14 -12.64 14.26 0.99
CA THR A 14 -11.74 13.53 0.10
C THR A 14 -10.99 12.46 0.91
N PRO A 15 -11.04 11.17 0.52
CA PRO A 15 -10.27 10.13 1.19
C PRO A 15 -8.78 10.43 1.16
N THR A 16 -8.11 10.26 2.29
CA THR A 16 -6.66 10.44 2.44
C THR A 16 -6.00 9.11 2.73
N TYR A 17 -4.79 8.94 2.19
CA TYR A 17 -3.91 7.82 2.47
C TYR A 17 -2.51 8.39 2.65
N ASP A 18 -1.91 8.12 3.81
CA ASP A 18 -0.56 8.55 4.15
C ASP A 18 0.45 7.41 3.93
N GLY A 19 -0.01 6.23 3.50
CA GLY A 19 0.86 5.07 3.26
C GLY A 19 1.42 4.47 4.55
N LYS A 20 0.76 4.70 5.68
CA LYS A 20 1.14 4.13 6.97
C LYS A 20 0.77 2.66 7.05
N PHE A 21 1.49 1.92 7.88
CA PHE A 21 1.31 0.48 8.03
C PHE A 21 -0.07 0.08 8.59
N ASP A 22 -0.69 0.92 9.41
CA ASP A 22 -2.01 0.70 9.99
C ASP A 22 -3.17 1.15 9.07
N GLU A 23 -2.86 1.73 7.91
CA GLU A 23 -3.86 2.16 6.94
C GLU A 23 -4.21 1.04 5.97
N ASP A 24 -5.50 0.81 5.78
CA ASP A 24 -6.01 -0.19 4.84
C ASP A 24 -6.08 0.40 3.42
N LEU A 25 -5.14 -0.01 2.58
CA LEU A 25 -5.04 0.40 1.17
C LEU A 25 -6.31 0.06 0.38
N GLU A 26 -6.92 -1.10 0.60
CA GLU A 26 -8.10 -1.52 -0.16
C GLU A 26 -9.34 -0.75 0.29
N LEU A 27 -9.44 -0.44 1.59
CA LEU A 27 -10.47 0.46 2.10
C LEU A 27 -10.32 1.86 1.51
N TRP A 28 -9.09 2.39 1.40
CA TRP A 28 -8.85 3.69 0.77
C TRP A 28 -9.18 3.69 -0.73
N ASN A 29 -8.77 2.65 -1.47
CA ASN A 29 -9.13 2.48 -2.88
C ASN A 29 -10.65 2.50 -3.06
N PHE A 30 -11.36 1.74 -2.23
CA PHE A 30 -12.83 1.67 -2.25
C PHE A 30 -13.46 3.02 -1.91
N ALA A 31 -13.01 3.70 -0.86
CA ALA A 31 -13.53 5.01 -0.47
C ALA A 31 -13.28 6.07 -1.56
N THR A 32 -12.13 6.02 -2.24
CA THR A 32 -11.79 6.91 -3.36
C THR A 32 -12.70 6.67 -4.56
N GLU A 33 -12.97 5.40 -4.89
CA GLU A 33 -13.90 5.03 -5.96
C GLU A 33 -15.34 5.45 -5.65
N ASP A 34 -15.80 5.26 -4.41
CA ASP A 34 -17.14 5.68 -3.98
C ASP A 34 -17.29 7.21 -4.02
N TYR A 35 -16.28 7.95 -3.56
CA TYR A 35 -16.26 9.42 -3.61
C TYR A 35 -16.34 9.98 -5.03
N TYR A 36 -15.64 9.33 -5.98
CA TYR A 36 -15.63 9.72 -7.39
C TYR A 36 -16.66 8.98 -8.25
N ALA A 37 -17.57 8.19 -7.68
CA ALA A 37 -18.56 7.41 -8.44
C ALA A 37 -19.40 8.26 -9.40
N ASN A 38 -19.80 9.47 -8.98
CA ASN A 38 -20.55 10.43 -9.81
C ASN A 38 -19.69 11.17 -10.85
N LYS A 39 -18.36 11.00 -10.79
CA LYS A 39 -17.36 11.61 -11.67
C LYS A 39 -16.47 10.53 -12.30
N ARG A 40 -17.00 9.33 -12.53
CA ARG A 40 -16.28 8.17 -13.08
C ARG A 40 -15.53 8.47 -14.38
N ALA A 41 -16.07 9.34 -15.23
CA ALA A 41 -15.40 9.79 -16.45
C ALA A 41 -14.04 10.46 -16.20
N LEU A 42 -13.81 11.06 -15.01
CA LEU A 42 -12.51 11.60 -14.60
C LEU A 42 -11.54 10.51 -14.12
N MET A 43 -12.03 9.36 -13.63
CA MET A 43 -11.19 8.22 -13.23
C MET A 43 -10.77 7.37 -14.42
N GLU A 44 -11.69 7.20 -15.37
CA GLU A 44 -11.53 6.39 -16.57
C GLU A 44 -10.90 7.17 -17.74
N SER A 45 -10.68 8.48 -17.58
CA SER A 45 -9.94 9.24 -18.58
C SER A 45 -8.49 8.75 -18.62
N ASP A 46 -7.96 8.52 -19.82
CA ASP A 46 -6.53 8.21 -20.06
C ASP A 46 -5.59 9.40 -19.79
N THR A 47 -6.03 10.36 -18.96
CA THR A 47 -5.25 11.52 -18.55
C THR A 47 -4.68 11.30 -17.17
N SER A 48 -3.41 11.69 -16.99
CA SER A 48 -2.72 11.56 -15.71
C SER A 48 -3.23 12.55 -14.66
N ASP A 49 -4.13 13.46 -14.98
CA ASP A 49 -4.62 14.51 -14.06
C ASP A 49 -5.28 13.92 -12.81
N PHE A 50 -6.06 12.87 -12.99
CA PHE A 50 -6.71 12.17 -11.88
C PHE A 50 -5.68 11.45 -11.01
N VAL A 51 -4.76 10.74 -11.65
CA VAL A 51 -3.68 10.04 -10.93
C VAL A 51 -2.76 11.02 -10.21
N THR A 52 -2.37 12.12 -10.85
CA THR A 52 -1.49 13.17 -10.29
C THR A 52 -2.12 13.84 -9.06
N ARG A 53 -3.45 14.03 -9.07
CA ARG A 53 -4.17 14.55 -7.90
C ARG A 53 -4.11 13.57 -6.72
N ASN A 54 -4.09 12.27 -6.99
CA ASN A 54 -4.09 11.22 -5.98
C ASN A 54 -2.68 10.63 -5.72
N SER A 55 -1.66 11.03 -6.47
CA SER A 55 -0.30 10.51 -6.32
C SER A 55 0.44 11.15 -5.14
N ASN A 56 -0.03 12.31 -4.67
CA ASN A 56 0.46 12.96 -3.45
C ASN A 56 0.25 12.09 -2.19
N PHE A 57 -0.57 11.04 -2.27
CA PHE A 57 -0.86 10.11 -1.18
C PHE A 57 0.15 8.97 -1.06
N SER A 58 1.11 8.85 -2.00
CA SER A 58 2.15 7.82 -1.95
C SER A 58 3.48 8.36 -2.47
N ALA A 59 4.06 9.31 -1.73
CA ALA A 59 5.35 9.93 -2.05
C ALA A 59 6.49 8.91 -2.28
N ASP A 60 6.41 7.75 -1.61
CA ASP A 60 7.46 6.72 -1.67
C ASP A 60 7.34 5.78 -2.88
N CYS A 61 6.23 5.80 -3.62
CA CYS A 61 6.02 4.91 -4.77
C CYS A 61 6.10 5.69 -6.08
N GLU A 62 7.32 5.97 -6.53
CA GLU A 62 7.58 6.63 -7.83
C GLU A 62 6.96 5.87 -9.03
N ALA A 63 6.83 4.55 -8.91
CA ALA A 63 6.17 3.74 -9.93
C ALA A 63 4.66 4.01 -10.04
N ALA A 64 3.99 4.36 -8.92
CA ALA A 64 2.58 4.75 -8.95
C ALA A 64 2.40 6.15 -9.53
N THR A 65 3.30 7.09 -9.24
CA THR A 65 3.20 8.50 -9.68
C THR A 65 3.31 8.68 -11.20
N THR A 66 3.85 7.68 -11.92
CA THR A 66 3.97 7.69 -13.40
C THR A 66 2.79 7.06 -14.14
N SER A 67 1.81 6.51 -13.41
CA SER A 67 0.66 5.82 -14.00
C SER A 67 -0.31 6.80 -14.68
N LYS A 68 -0.73 6.48 -15.91
CA LYS A 68 -1.65 7.34 -16.69
C LYS A 68 -3.12 7.11 -16.38
N THR A 69 -3.47 5.93 -15.86
CA THR A 69 -4.86 5.55 -15.56
C THR A 69 -4.98 5.10 -14.11
N TRP A 70 -6.19 5.19 -13.58
CA TRP A 70 -6.49 4.77 -12.21
C TRP A 70 -6.22 3.29 -11.94
N GLU A 71 -6.52 2.41 -12.90
CA GLU A 71 -6.27 0.96 -12.73
C GLU A 71 -4.78 0.64 -12.68
N LEU A 72 -3.96 1.26 -13.53
CA LEU A 72 -2.50 1.09 -13.47
C LEU A 72 -1.94 1.66 -12.17
N PHE A 73 -2.45 2.81 -11.72
CA PHE A 73 -2.06 3.41 -10.45
C PHE A 73 -2.32 2.45 -9.27
N LYS A 74 -3.54 1.91 -9.14
CA LYS A 74 -3.88 0.95 -8.07
C LYS A 74 -2.98 -0.29 -8.11
N LEU A 75 -2.71 -0.81 -9.31
CA LEU A 75 -1.83 -1.97 -9.47
C LEU A 75 -0.42 -1.67 -8.95
N LYS A 76 0.17 -0.54 -9.37
CA LYS A 76 1.51 -0.12 -8.93
C LYS A 76 1.56 0.20 -7.45
N LEU A 77 0.52 0.80 -6.91
CA LEU A 77 0.43 1.09 -5.48
C LEU A 77 0.37 -0.20 -4.66
N ARG A 78 -0.41 -1.21 -5.09
CA ARG A 78 -0.43 -2.54 -4.45
C ARG A 78 0.91 -3.25 -4.52
N GLU A 79 1.62 -3.16 -5.64
CA GLU A 79 2.98 -3.70 -5.77
C GLU A 79 3.94 -3.05 -4.76
N CYS A 80 3.90 -1.72 -4.64
CA CYS A 80 4.70 -0.97 -3.66
C CYS A 80 4.36 -1.33 -2.21
N SER A 81 3.06 -1.39 -1.85
CA SER A 81 2.65 -1.77 -0.49
C SER A 81 3.08 -3.20 -0.15
N ARG A 82 2.96 -4.15 -1.09
CA ARG A 82 3.40 -5.53 -0.87
C ARG A 82 4.91 -5.64 -0.61
N LEU A 83 5.72 -4.82 -1.27
CA LEU A 83 7.17 -4.76 -1.03
C LEU A 83 7.46 -4.23 0.38
N LYS A 84 6.77 -3.17 0.81
CA LYS A 84 6.88 -2.63 2.18
C LYS A 84 6.49 -3.66 3.24
N ASP A 85 5.40 -4.40 3.02
CA ASP A 85 4.97 -5.48 3.93
C ASP A 85 6.00 -6.60 4.01
N PHE A 86 6.62 -6.96 2.88
CA PHE A 86 7.65 -7.97 2.82
C PHE A 86 8.91 -7.54 3.59
N GLU A 87 9.41 -6.32 3.36
CA GLU A 87 10.55 -5.75 4.07
C GLU A 87 10.30 -5.66 5.58
N TYR A 88 9.10 -5.20 5.97
CA TYR A 88 8.70 -5.14 7.38
C TYR A 88 8.68 -6.53 8.01
N THR A 89 8.04 -7.50 7.35
CA THR A 89 7.96 -8.89 7.82
C THR A 89 9.35 -9.52 7.91
N LEU A 90 10.28 -9.13 7.04
CA LEU A 90 11.67 -9.59 7.11
C LEU A 90 12.40 -8.98 8.31
N CYS A 91 12.26 -7.67 8.52
CA CYS A 91 12.81 -6.98 9.68
C CYS A 91 12.26 -7.53 11.00
N GLU A 92 10.96 -7.81 11.08
CA GLU A 92 10.34 -8.41 12.26
C GLU A 92 10.91 -9.79 12.54
N ARG A 93 11.04 -10.65 11.51
CA ARG A 93 11.65 -11.98 11.66
C ARG A 93 13.11 -11.90 12.10
N LEU A 94 13.89 -10.96 11.57
CA LEU A 94 15.27 -10.70 12.01
C LEU A 94 15.30 -10.23 13.47
N PHE A 95 14.41 -9.33 13.87
CA PHE A 95 14.33 -8.83 15.24
C PHE A 95 13.94 -9.92 16.25
N GLN A 96 13.04 -10.82 15.86
CA GLN A 96 12.62 -11.95 16.68
C GLN A 96 13.60 -13.13 16.65
N LEU A 97 14.60 -13.12 15.77
CA LEU A 97 15.59 -14.18 15.66
C LEU A 97 16.42 -14.27 16.96
N LYS A 98 16.27 -15.38 17.68
CA LYS A 98 17.02 -15.67 18.89
C LYS A 98 17.78 -16.98 18.72
N GLN A 99 18.98 -17.06 19.29
CA GLN A 99 19.72 -18.30 19.34
C GLN A 99 19.02 -19.30 20.28
N GLN A 100 18.34 -20.29 19.69
CA GLN A 100 17.69 -21.38 20.43
C GLN A 100 18.50 -22.69 20.40
N GLY A 101 19.52 -22.77 19.53
CA GLY A 101 20.36 -23.95 19.33
C GLY A 101 21.85 -23.60 19.25
N THR A 102 22.58 -24.36 18.43
CA THR A 102 23.99 -24.09 18.15
C THR A 102 24.18 -22.75 17.45
N ILE A 103 25.38 -22.20 17.57
CA ILE A 103 25.74 -20.98 16.83
C ILE A 103 25.60 -21.17 15.32
N HIS A 104 25.87 -22.39 14.82
CA HIS A 104 25.74 -22.70 13.40
C HIS A 104 24.30 -22.60 12.92
N GLU A 105 23.33 -23.16 13.66
CA GLU A 105 21.91 -23.07 13.32
C GLU A 105 21.40 -21.62 13.34
N TYR A 106 21.83 -20.82 14.32
CA TYR A 106 21.52 -19.39 14.35
C TYR A 106 22.09 -18.64 13.15
N VAL A 107 23.37 -18.87 12.83
CA VAL A 107 24.04 -18.21 11.69
C VAL A 107 23.39 -18.61 10.37
N SER A 108 23.03 -19.89 10.17
CA SER A 108 22.31 -20.32 8.98
C SER A 108 20.95 -19.63 8.86
N ALA A 109 20.14 -19.61 9.93
CA ALA A 109 18.83 -18.93 9.90
C ALA A 109 18.96 -17.42 9.66
N PHE A 110 19.99 -16.78 10.21
CA PHE A 110 20.29 -15.37 9.95
C PHE A 110 20.65 -15.14 8.48
N GLN A 111 21.52 -15.98 7.90
CA GLN A 111 21.92 -15.89 6.50
C GLN A 111 20.72 -16.12 5.55
N ASP A 112 19.85 -17.08 5.85
CA ASP A 112 18.63 -17.34 5.08
C ASP A 112 17.69 -16.14 5.09
N LEU A 113 17.54 -15.45 6.22
CA LEU A 113 16.77 -14.21 6.30
C LEU A 113 17.47 -13.08 5.54
N MET A 114 18.79 -12.90 5.69
CA MET A 114 19.53 -11.88 4.94
C MET A 114 19.46 -12.10 3.42
N SER A 115 19.43 -13.34 2.94
CA SER A 115 19.31 -13.64 1.51
C SER A 115 17.97 -13.20 0.89
N GLN A 116 16.97 -12.93 1.73
CA GLN A 116 15.65 -12.45 1.30
C GLN A 116 15.59 -10.93 1.16
N SER A 117 16.65 -10.18 1.50
CA SER A 117 16.69 -8.72 1.33
C SER A 117 17.26 -8.24 -0.01
N ASP A 118 17.79 -9.16 -0.82
CA ASP A 118 18.38 -8.90 -2.16
C ASP A 118 17.37 -9.10 -3.30
#